data_AF-A0A7S3KGD9-F1
#
_entry.id   AF-A0A7S3KGD9-F1
#
_cell.length_a   1.000
_cell.length_b   1.000
_cell.length_c   1.000
_cell.angle_alpha   90.00
_cell.angle_beta   90.00
_cell.angle_gamma   90.00
#
_symmetry.space_group_name_H-M   'P 1'
#
loop_
_entity.id
_entity.type
_entity.pdbx_description
1 polymer ?
#
loop_
_entity_poly.entity_id
_entity_poly.type
_entity_poly.pdbx_seq_one_letter_code
_entity_poly.pdbx_strand_id
1 'polypeptide(L)'
;DVKVIMATNKIETLDPALIRPGRIDRKIEFPLPDVKTKRRIFQIHTSKMSLSDDVDLEEFVLSKDDISGADIKAICTEAGLLALRERRMKVSMSDLRKAKEKTMYKKKGNIPDGLYL
;
A
#
# COMPACT_ATOMS: atom_id res chain seq x y z
N ASP A 1 -27.01 -13.41 18.70
CA ASP A 1 -25.64 -13.88 18.41
C ASP A 1 -24.74 -12.66 18.36
N VAL A 2 -23.61 -12.67 19.06
CA VAL A 2 -22.68 -11.53 19.14
C VAL A 2 -21.33 -11.99 18.60
N LYS A 3 -20.83 -11.29 17.59
CA LYS A 3 -19.49 -11.50 17.03
C LYS A 3 -18.63 -10.29 17.34
N VAL A 4 -17.35 -10.53 17.60
CA VAL A 4 -16.38 -9.48 17.91
C VAL A 4 -15.23 -9.56 16.91
N ILE A 5 -14.88 -8.43 16.30
CA ILE A 5 -13.73 -8.29 15.39
C ILE A 5 -12.75 -7.33 16.03
N MET A 6 -11.48 -7.74 16.13
CA MET A 6 -10.39 -6.95 16.68
C MET A 6 -9.27 -6.83 15.65
N ALA A 7 -8.62 -5.67 15.59
CA ALA A 7 -7.45 -5.43 14.76
C ALA A 7 -6.33 -4.82 15.61
N THR A 8 -5.10 -5.29 15.43
CA THR A 8 -3.91 -4.74 16.09
C THR A 8 -2.72 -4.81 15.14
N ASN A 9 -1.81 -3.84 15.24
CA ASN A 9 -0.53 -3.84 14.54
C ASN A 9 0.61 -4.40 15.41
N LYS A 10 0.34 -4.67 16.69
CA LYS A 10 1.29 -5.23 17.67
C LYS A 10 0.55 -6.25 18.52
N ILE A 11 0.70 -7.53 18.20
CA ILE A 11 0.01 -8.61 18.93
C ILE A 11 0.73 -8.95 20.23
N GLU A 12 2.04 -8.76 20.26
CA GLU A 12 2.94 -9.01 21.38
C GLU A 12 2.72 -8.08 22.58
N THR A 13 2.12 -6.91 22.37
CA THR A 13 1.81 -5.97 23.46
C THR A 13 0.47 -6.25 24.15
N LEU A 14 -0.35 -7.16 23.61
CA LEU A 14 -1.64 -7.49 24.22
C LEU A 14 -1.48 -8.47 25.39
N ASP A 15 -2.39 -8.35 26.36
CA ASP A 15 -2.48 -9.30 27.47
C ASP A 15 -2.74 -10.73 26.95
N PRO A 16 -1.87 -11.72 27.29
CA PRO A 16 -2.07 -13.13 26.95
C PRO A 16 -3.44 -13.69 27.36
N ALA A 17 -4.08 -13.14 28.38
CA ALA A 17 -5.40 -13.56 28.82
C ALA A 17 -6.50 -13.25 27.78
N LEU A 18 -6.39 -12.17 27.01
CA LEU A 18 -7.37 -11.80 25.98
C LEU A 18 -7.30 -12.72 24.76
N ILE A 19 -6.09 -13.17 24.41
CA ILE A 19 -5.81 -13.98 23.21
C ILE A 19 -5.93 -15.50 23.43
N ARG A 20 -6.41 -15.91 24.61
CA ARG A 20 -6.61 -17.33 24.97
C ARG A 20 -7.81 -17.92 24.21
N PRO A 21 -7.74 -19.20 23.79
CA PRO A 21 -8.88 -19.92 23.24
C PRO A 21 -10.12 -19.84 24.15
N GLY A 22 -11.30 -19.62 23.58
CA GLY A 22 -12.55 -19.36 24.31
C GLY A 22 -12.94 -17.87 24.41
N ARG A 23 -12.03 -16.95 24.05
CA ARG A 23 -12.32 -15.53 23.83
C ARG A 23 -12.09 -15.13 22.37
N ILE A 24 -10.91 -15.48 21.85
CA ILE A 24 -10.53 -15.25 20.45
C ILE A 24 -10.12 -16.59 19.84
N ASP A 25 -10.95 -17.09 18.93
CA ASP A 25 -10.75 -18.41 18.33
C ASP A 25 -9.92 -18.38 17.04
N ARG A 26 -9.93 -17.25 16.33
CA ARG A 26 -9.23 -17.09 15.04
C ARG A 26 -8.29 -15.90 15.11
N LYS A 27 -7.02 -16.14 14.80
CA LYS A 27 -5.98 -15.13 14.62
C LYS A 27 -5.62 -15.13 13.14
N ILE A 28 -5.84 -14.00 12.46
CA ILE A 28 -5.57 -13.85 11.04
C ILE A 28 -4.48 -12.80 10.90
N GLU A 29 -3.34 -13.22 10.34
CA GLU A 29 -2.22 -12.33 10.08
C GLU A 29 -2.33 -11.75 8.66
N PHE A 30 -1.97 -10.47 8.53
CA PHE A 30 -1.96 -9.76 7.25
C PHE A 30 -0.52 -9.39 6.88
N PRO A 31 0.16 -10.23 6.08
CA PRO A 31 1.50 -9.91 5.60
C PRO A 31 1.47 -8.81 4.54
N LEU A 32 2.66 -8.31 4.19
CA LEU A 32 2.82 -7.45 3.02
C LEU A 32 2.40 -8.19 1.73
N PRO A 33 1.85 -7.47 0.74
CA PRO A 33 1.34 -8.10 -0.47
C PRO A 33 2.45 -8.67 -1.36
N ASP A 34 2.26 -9.91 -1.82
CA ASP A 34 3.09 -10.52 -2.86
C ASP A 34 2.94 -9.82 -4.21
N VAL A 35 3.85 -10.09 -5.15
CA VAL A 35 3.83 -9.56 -6.53
C VAL A 35 2.46 -9.71 -7.20
N LYS A 36 1.83 -10.91 -7.09
CA LYS A 36 0.50 -11.16 -7.67
C LYS A 36 -0.58 -10.30 -7.00
N THR A 37 -0.50 -10.15 -5.67
CA THR A 37 -1.44 -9.35 -4.88
C THR A 37 -1.25 -7.86 -5.14
N LYS A 38 -0.01 -7.37 -5.22
CA LYS A 38 0.33 -5.99 -5.62
C LYS A 38 -0.29 -5.67 -6.98
N ARG A 39 -0.10 -6.53 -7.98
CA ARG A 39 -0.73 -6.37 -9.31
C ARG A 39 -2.24 -6.20 -9.19
N ARG A 40 -2.90 -7.04 -8.38
CA ARG A 40 -4.34 -6.97 -8.18
C ARG A 40 -4.78 -5.68 -7.50
N ILE A 41 -4.04 -5.21 -6.50
CA ILE A 41 -4.32 -3.95 -5.81
C ILE A 41 -4.16 -2.77 -6.76
N PHE A 42 -3.09 -2.73 -7.57
CA PHE A 42 -2.90 -1.72 -8.61
C PHE A 42 -4.07 -1.73 -9.59
N GLN A 43 -4.45 -2.90 -10.14
CA GLN A 43 -5.61 -3.01 -11.05
C GLN A 43 -6.90 -2.47 -10.44
N ILE A 44 -7.18 -2.74 -9.16
CA ILE A 44 -8.39 -2.24 -8.49
C ILE A 44 -8.35 -0.71 -8.39
N HIS A 45 -7.24 -0.14 -7.96
CA HIS A 45 -7.13 1.31 -7.79
C HIS A 45 -7.04 2.07 -9.11
N THR A 46 -6.46 1.47 -10.15
CA THR A 46 -6.40 2.07 -11.49
C THR A 46 -7.65 1.85 -12.33
N SER A 47 -8.53 0.89 -11.97
CA SER A 47 -9.76 0.59 -12.72
C SER A 47 -10.69 1.79 -12.93
N LYS A 48 -10.67 2.76 -12.02
CA LYS A 48 -11.49 3.99 -12.09
C LYS A 48 -10.73 5.18 -12.68
N MET A 49 -9.47 5.00 -13.04
CA MET A 49 -8.58 6.06 -13.53
C MET A 49 -8.46 5.97 -15.05
N SER A 50 -8.44 7.13 -15.70
CA SER A 50 -8.09 7.22 -17.12
C SER A 50 -6.57 7.12 -17.26
N LEU A 51 -6.06 5.93 -17.52
CA LEU A 51 -4.65 5.71 -17.81
C LEU A 51 -4.34 6.04 -19.28
N SER A 52 -3.13 6.54 -19.51
CA SER A 52 -2.57 6.71 -20.85
C SER A 52 -1.89 5.41 -21.31
N ASP A 53 -1.71 5.25 -22.63
CA ASP A 53 -1.20 4.00 -23.23
C ASP A 53 0.28 3.73 -22.90
N ASP A 54 0.99 4.73 -22.37
CA ASP A 54 2.38 4.65 -21.91
C ASP A 54 2.52 4.07 -20.49
N VAL A 55 1.42 3.79 -19.78
CA VAL A 55 1.46 3.34 -18.39
C VAL A 55 1.76 1.84 -18.31
N ASP A 56 2.94 1.51 -17.77
CA ASP A 56 3.30 0.14 -17.39
C ASP A 56 3.26 -0.04 -15.87
N LEU A 57 2.27 -0.80 -15.39
CA LEU A 57 2.12 -1.11 -13.97
C LEU A 57 3.10 -2.19 -13.50
N GLU A 58 3.67 -2.99 -14.40
CA GLU A 58 4.61 -4.06 -14.03
C GLU A 58 5.90 -3.48 -13.43
N GLU A 59 6.33 -2.30 -13.84
CA GLU A 59 7.47 -1.58 -13.26
C GLU A 59 7.34 -1.41 -11.74
N PHE A 60 6.12 -1.12 -11.26
CA PHE A 60 5.85 -0.93 -9.83
C PHE A 60 5.59 -2.24 -9.09
N VAL A 61 5.08 -3.24 -9.79
CA VAL A 61 4.77 -4.56 -9.22
C VAL A 61 6.05 -5.37 -8.99
N LEU A 62 7.01 -5.27 -9.90
CA LEU A 62 8.30 -5.97 -9.84
C LEU A 62 9.35 -5.24 -8.99
N SER A 63 9.07 -4.01 -8.56
CA SER A 63 10.02 -3.28 -7.71
C SER A 63 10.17 -3.99 -6.36
N LYS A 64 11.42 -4.09 -5.88
CA LYS A 64 11.77 -4.70 -4.59
C LYS A 64 11.37 -3.84 -3.38
N ASP A 65 10.52 -2.84 -3.58
CA ASP A 65 10.10 -1.94 -2.52
C ASP A 65 9.05 -2.63 -1.63
N ASP A 66 9.18 -2.45 -0.32
CA ASP A 66 8.18 -2.88 0.66
C ASP A 66 6.99 -1.90 0.64
N ILE A 67 6.13 -2.07 -0.36
CA ILE A 67 4.94 -1.26 -0.59
C ILE A 67 3.72 -1.95 0.04
N SER A 68 3.04 -1.25 0.96
CA SER A 68 1.76 -1.70 1.51
C SER A 68 0.60 -1.39 0.54
N GLY A 69 -0.56 -2.02 0.73
CA GLY A 69 -1.75 -1.67 -0.06
C GLY A 69 -2.18 -0.20 0.10
N ALA A 70 -1.94 0.39 1.28
CA ALA A 70 -2.19 1.81 1.53
C ALA A 70 -1.24 2.70 0.71
N ASP A 71 0.03 2.32 0.59
CA ASP A 71 1.02 3.03 -0.22
C ASP A 71 0.63 2.99 -1.71
N ILE A 72 0.18 1.84 -2.23
CA ILE A 72 -0.30 1.71 -3.62
C ILE A 72 -1.45 2.68 -3.89
N LYS A 73 -2.45 2.72 -2.98
CA LYS A 73 -3.57 3.67 -3.08
C LYS A 73 -3.09 5.13 -3.06
N ALA A 74 -2.13 5.46 -2.20
CA ALA A 74 -1.57 6.79 -2.10
C ALA A 74 -0.86 7.20 -3.41
N ILE A 75 -0.06 6.30 -4.00
CA ILE A 75 0.61 6.52 -5.29
C ILE A 75 -0.41 6.80 -6.39
N CYS A 76 -1.46 5.98 -6.53
CA CYS A 76 -2.50 6.19 -7.52
C CYS A 76 -3.23 7.54 -7.32
N THR A 77 -3.50 7.91 -6.06
CA THR A 77 -4.20 9.16 -5.74
C THR A 77 -3.33 10.39 -6.06
N GLU A 78 -2.06 10.36 -5.69
CA GLU A 78 -1.10 11.43 -5.97
C GLU A 78 -0.85 11.57 -7.48
N ALA A 79 -0.77 10.46 -8.22
CA ALA A 79 -0.64 10.50 -9.68
C ALA A 79 -1.85 11.15 -10.35
N GLY A 80 -3.07 10.84 -9.90
CA GLY A 80 -4.28 11.52 -10.35
C GLY A 80 -4.28 13.02 -10.03
N LEU A 81 -3.80 13.40 -8.86
CA LEU A 81 -3.69 14.81 -8.45
C LEU A 81 -2.66 15.58 -9.32
N LEU A 82 -1.54 14.95 -9.66
CA LEU A 82 -0.54 15.53 -10.56
C LEU A 82 -1.11 15.77 -11.96
N ALA A 83 -1.82 14.79 -12.52
CA ALA A 83 -2.48 14.95 -13.82
C ALA A 83 -3.51 16.10 -13.81
N LEU A 84 -4.34 16.18 -12.76
CA LEU A 84 -5.31 17.27 -12.58
C LEU A 84 -4.62 18.64 -12.47
N ARG A 85 -3.49 18.73 -11.79
CA ARG A 85 -2.70 19.97 -11.65
C ARG A 85 -2.20 20.48 -13.01
N GLU A 86 -1.87 19.57 -13.92
CA GLU A 86 -1.47 19.90 -15.30
C GLU A 86 -2.68 20.02 -16.26
N ARG A 87 -3.91 20.04 -15.74
CA ARG A 87 -5.17 20.11 -16.51
C ARG A 87 -5.33 18.95 -17.50
N ARG A 88 -4.72 17.79 -17.20
CA ARG A 88 -4.85 16.56 -17.99
C ARG A 88 -5.87 15.63 -17.35
N MET A 89 -6.67 14.97 -18.19
CA MET A 89 -7.63 13.95 -17.75
C MET A 89 -7.06 12.53 -17.75
N LYS A 90 -5.92 12.32 -18.42
CA LYS A 90 -5.20 11.05 -18.45
C LYS A 90 -3.95 11.12 -17.56
N VAL A 91 -3.73 10.06 -16.80
CA VAL A 91 -2.53 9.85 -15.99
C VAL A 91 -1.47 9.16 -16.85
N SER A 92 -0.30 9.76 -16.94
CA SER A 92 0.86 9.20 -17.68
C SER A 92 1.82 8.48 -16.74
N MET A 93 2.77 7.74 -17.33
CA MET A 93 3.78 7.02 -16.56
C MET A 93 4.68 7.97 -15.74
N SER A 94 4.93 9.17 -16.26
CA SER A 94 5.68 10.22 -15.55
C SER A 94 5.01 10.67 -14.25
N ASP A 95 3.67 10.75 -14.22
CA ASP A 95 2.93 11.13 -13.02
C ASP A 95 3.02 10.03 -11.95
N LEU A 96 2.93 8.75 -12.34
CA LEU A 96 3.07 7.61 -11.43
C LEU A 96 4.49 7.52 -10.83
N ARG A 97 5.54 7.77 -11.62
CA ARG A 97 6.92 7.81 -11.12
C ARG A 97 7.13 8.93 -10.10
N LYS A 98 6.67 10.16 -10.42
CA LYS A 98 6.71 11.30 -9.49
C LYS A 98 5.91 11.02 -8.21
N ALA A 99 4.73 10.41 -8.34
CA ALA A 99 3.88 10.04 -7.21
C ALA A 99 4.53 8.98 -6.31
N LYS A 100 5.20 7.98 -6.90
CA LYS A 100 5.99 6.98 -6.17
C LYS A 100 7.08 7.65 -5.34
N GLU A 101 7.91 8.48 -5.97
CA GLU A 101 9.02 9.15 -5.30
C GLU A 101 8.55 10.00 -4.12
N LYS A 102 7.50 10.81 -4.34
CA LYS A 102 6.91 11.64 -3.29
C LYS A 102 6.33 10.82 -2.13
N THR A 103 5.68 9.70 -2.43
CA THR A 103 5.10 8.82 -1.41
C THR A 103 6.19 8.10 -0.61
N MET A 104 7.22 7.60 -1.29
CA MET A 104 8.36 6.93 -0.65
C MET A 104 9.21 7.89 0.19
N TYR A 105 9.37 9.14 -0.22
CA TYR A 105 10.04 10.15 0.58
C TYR A 105 9.33 10.40 1.92
N LYS A 106 7.99 10.51 1.90
CA LYS A 106 7.19 10.60 3.13
C LYS A 106 7.38 9.38 4.05
N LYS A 107 7.62 8.19 3.48
CA LYS A 107 7.84 6.95 4.24
C LYS A 107 9.25 6.87 4.84
N LYS A 108 10.29 7.30 4.09
CA LYS A 108 11.69 7.30 4.53
C LYS A 108 12.01 8.31 5.64
N GLY A 109 11.22 9.38 5.78
CA GLY A 109 11.40 10.38 6.84
C GLY A 109 11.36 9.83 8.29
N ASN A 110 10.99 8.55 8.47
CA ASN A 110 10.86 7.89 9.78
C ASN A 110 11.89 6.77 10.06
N ILE A 111 12.89 6.55 9.21
CA ILE A 111 13.88 5.47 9.41
C ILE A 111 15.29 6.09 9.47
N PRO A 112 16.00 6.05 10.62
CA PRO A 112 17.41 6.41 10.64
C PRO A 112 18.22 5.38 9.84
N ASP A 113 18.78 5.83 8.70
CA ASP A 113 19.77 5.08 7.93
C ASP A 113 21.06 4.97 8.77
N GLY A 114 21.27 3.86 9.49
CA GLY A 114 22.54 3.69 10.19
C GLY A 114 22.65 2.64 11.30
N LEU A 115 22.05 1.45 11.18
CA LEU A 115 22.32 0.38 12.15
C LEU A 115 22.74 -0.98 11.57
N TYR A 116 22.96 -1.06 10.26
CA TYR A 116 23.51 -2.27 9.64
C TYR A 116 24.64 -1.87 8.69
N LEU A 117 25.87 -2.06 9.17
CA LEU A 117 27.07 -2.31 8.36
C LEU A 117 27.11 -3.81 8.04
#